data_AF-A0A6I0KHS5-F1
#
_entry.id   AF-A0A6I0KHS5-F1
#
_cell.length_a   1.000
_cell.length_b   1.000
_cell.length_c   1.000
_cell.angle_alpha   90.00
_cell.angle_beta   90.00
_cell.angle_gamma   90.00
#
_symmetry.space_group_name_H-M   'P 1'
#
loop_
_entity.id
_entity.type
_entity.pdbx_description
1 polymer ?
#
loop_
_entity_poly.entity_id
_entity_poly.type
_entity_poly.pdbx_seq_one_letter_code
_entity_poly.pdbx_strand_id
1 'polypeptide(L)'
;NFSGITGALNDYRKGLDEHCQIRFDFFCEVYADLLPEGIRDRLDEKDGAVNQLDYLISECERAGQKVYLFIDEYDHFTNAILADPESLHRYTNETHGEGYLRAFFNKVKAGTYSSIKRCFITGVSPVTMDDLTSGFNIGTNYSLTPEFNQMMGFTEEEVREMLTYYSTTSPFNHTVDELIEIMKPWYDNYCFAQECYGETTMYNSNMVLYFVKNYIMRGKAPLKMVEENIRIDYEKLRMLIRKDKEFAHDASVIQTLVSQGFITGELKTGFPASGITNPDNFVSLLYYFGMLTISGTYEGKTKLTIPNLVVQEQLYTYLLNTYNEADLSFSSYEKSELSSRLAYRGDWQAYFGYIADCLKTYASQRDKQKGEF
;
A
#
# COMPACT_ATOMS: atom_id res chain seq x y z
N ASN A 1 -6.01 8.93 -12.79
CA ASN A 1 -5.58 8.57 -11.42
C ASN A 1 -6.81 8.68 -10.55
N PHE A 2 -7.28 7.56 -10.02
CA PHE A 2 -8.54 7.44 -9.30
C PHE A 2 -8.51 7.98 -7.87
N SER A 3 -7.33 8.33 -7.31
CA SER A 3 -7.24 9.09 -6.06
C SER A 3 -7.89 10.47 -6.14
N GLY A 4 -8.07 11.01 -7.35
CA GLY A 4 -8.78 12.27 -7.58
C GLY A 4 -10.31 12.14 -7.55
N ILE A 5 -10.87 10.94 -7.31
CA ILE A 5 -12.31 10.72 -7.20
C ILE A 5 -12.76 11.13 -5.81
N THR A 6 -13.47 12.26 -5.72
CA THR A 6 -14.07 12.73 -4.47
C THR A 6 -15.47 12.16 -4.33
N GLY A 7 -15.74 11.41 -3.26
CA GLY A 7 -17.08 10.94 -2.93
C GLY A 7 -17.07 10.06 -1.69
N ALA A 8 -18.04 10.25 -0.79
CA ALA A 8 -18.38 9.21 0.18
C ALA A 8 -18.89 7.98 -0.59
N LEU A 9 -18.87 6.79 0.02
CA LEU A 9 -19.32 5.53 -0.61
C LEU A 9 -20.63 5.67 -1.42
N ASN A 10 -21.60 6.46 -0.92
CA ASN A 10 -22.90 6.67 -1.55
C ASN A 10 -22.88 7.55 -2.82
N ASP A 11 -21.77 8.22 -3.13
CA ASP A 11 -21.61 9.15 -4.26
C ASP A 11 -20.43 8.76 -5.17
N TYR A 12 -19.86 7.56 -5.00
CA TYR A 12 -18.69 7.12 -5.76
C TYR A 12 -18.94 7.10 -7.27
N ARG A 13 -20.12 6.65 -7.70
CA ARG A 13 -20.50 6.67 -9.12
C ARG A 13 -20.40 8.09 -9.69
N LYS A 14 -20.98 9.06 -8.99
CA LYS A 14 -20.94 10.46 -9.42
C LYS A 14 -19.52 11.01 -9.42
N GLY A 15 -18.73 10.71 -8.39
CA GLY A 15 -17.33 11.11 -8.33
C GLY A 15 -16.49 10.50 -9.47
N LEU A 16 -16.74 9.24 -9.82
CA LEU A 16 -16.11 8.57 -10.96
C LEU A 16 -16.55 9.23 -12.28
N ASP A 17 -17.84 9.51 -12.43
CA ASP A 17 -18.41 10.16 -13.61
C ASP A 17 -17.84 11.56 -13.82
N GLU A 18 -17.81 12.40 -12.77
CA GLU A 18 -17.23 13.75 -12.80
C GLU A 18 -15.73 13.71 -13.10
N HIS A 19 -14.99 12.79 -12.46
CA HIS A 19 -13.56 12.64 -12.71
C HIS A 19 -13.28 12.20 -14.15
N CYS A 20 -13.99 11.17 -14.64
CA CYS A 20 -13.83 10.66 -15.98
C CYS A 20 -14.24 11.69 -17.04
N GLN A 21 -15.34 12.42 -16.85
CA GLN A 21 -15.75 13.54 -17.71
C GLN A 21 -14.59 14.51 -17.93
N ILE A 22 -14.00 15.03 -16.83
CA ILE A 22 -12.88 15.99 -16.91
C ILE A 22 -11.70 15.40 -17.69
N ARG A 23 -11.38 14.11 -17.47
CA ARG A 23 -10.27 13.45 -18.15
C ARG A 23 -10.57 13.17 -19.63
N PHE A 24 -11.80 12.83 -19.98
CA PHE A 24 -12.21 12.59 -21.36
C PHE A 24 -12.31 13.90 -22.15
N ASP A 25 -12.78 14.98 -21.53
CA ASP A 25 -12.77 16.32 -22.13
C ASP A 25 -11.35 16.77 -22.46
N PHE A 26 -10.46 16.66 -21.47
CA PHE A 26 -9.05 16.98 -21.67
C PHE A 26 -8.44 16.14 -22.80
N PHE A 27 -8.78 14.86 -22.89
CA PHE A 27 -8.34 14.01 -23.99
C PHE A 27 -8.87 14.52 -25.36
N CYS A 28 -10.16 14.85 -25.45
CA CYS A 28 -10.75 15.40 -26.67
C CYS A 28 -10.11 16.73 -27.08
N GLU A 29 -9.77 17.60 -26.13
CA GLU A 29 -9.09 18.88 -26.39
C GLU A 29 -7.65 18.69 -26.88
N VAL A 30 -6.88 17.83 -26.20
CA VAL A 30 -5.46 17.60 -26.53
C VAL A 30 -5.30 16.93 -27.89
N TYR A 31 -6.23 16.03 -28.24
CA TYR A 31 -6.18 15.26 -29.48
C TYR A 31 -7.23 15.70 -30.51
N ALA A 32 -7.70 16.96 -30.42
CA ALA A 32 -8.76 17.48 -31.28
C ALA A 32 -8.46 17.30 -32.78
N ASP A 33 -7.21 17.51 -33.21
CA ASP A 33 -6.78 17.35 -34.61
C ASP A 33 -6.82 15.90 -35.12
N LEU A 34 -6.86 14.93 -34.22
CA LEU A 34 -6.86 13.49 -34.53
C LEU A 34 -8.25 12.85 -34.40
N LEU A 35 -9.22 13.59 -33.87
CA LEU A 35 -10.55 13.11 -33.53
C LEU A 35 -11.61 13.78 -34.41
N PRO A 36 -12.81 13.17 -34.55
CA PRO A 36 -13.91 13.78 -35.29
C PRO A 36 -14.31 15.14 -34.72
N GLU A 37 -14.63 16.08 -35.60
CA GLU A 37 -15.13 17.41 -35.19
C GLU A 37 -16.42 17.28 -34.35
N GLY A 38 -16.53 18.09 -33.29
CA GLY A 38 -17.66 18.05 -32.36
C GLY A 38 -17.75 16.77 -31.52
N ILE A 39 -16.66 16.00 -31.37
CA ILE A 39 -16.64 14.81 -30.50
C ILE A 39 -16.95 15.18 -29.04
N ARG A 40 -16.44 16.30 -28.55
CA ARG A 40 -16.62 16.75 -27.15
C ARG A 40 -18.09 16.99 -26.84
N ASP A 41 -18.78 17.81 -27.63
CA ASP A 41 -20.19 18.12 -27.38
C ASP A 41 -21.06 16.84 -27.35
N ARG A 42 -20.75 15.88 -28.23
CA ARG A 42 -21.43 14.58 -28.29
C ARG A 42 -21.04 13.62 -27.15
N LEU A 43 -19.86 13.79 -26.57
CA LEU A 43 -19.40 13.05 -25.39
C LEU A 43 -20.14 13.54 -24.14
N ASP A 44 -20.31 14.86 -23.99
CA ASP A 44 -21.01 15.49 -22.85
C ASP A 44 -22.50 15.11 -22.79
N GLU A 45 -23.09 14.75 -23.93
CA GLU A 45 -24.45 14.21 -24.01
C GLU A 45 -24.58 12.77 -23.46
N LYS A 46 -23.47 12.06 -23.23
CA LYS A 46 -23.51 10.66 -22.74
C LYS A 46 -23.59 10.63 -21.22
N ASP A 47 -24.55 9.86 -20.72
CA ASP A 47 -24.76 9.67 -19.28
C ASP A 47 -23.68 8.76 -18.67
N GLY A 48 -22.79 9.36 -17.88
CA GLY A 48 -21.80 8.66 -17.05
C GLY A 48 -20.57 8.13 -17.80
N ALA A 49 -19.51 7.89 -17.02
CA ALA A 49 -18.19 7.46 -17.49
C ALA A 49 -18.22 6.21 -18.36
N VAL A 50 -19.11 5.26 -18.07
CA VAL A 50 -19.21 3.99 -18.83
C VAL A 50 -19.62 4.26 -20.28
N ASN A 51 -20.67 5.07 -20.48
CA ASN A 51 -21.18 5.37 -21.82
C ASN A 51 -20.25 6.34 -22.57
N GLN A 52 -19.65 7.28 -21.84
CA GLN A 52 -18.64 8.19 -22.37
C GLN A 52 -17.42 7.45 -22.91
N LEU A 53 -16.89 6.50 -22.12
CA LEU A 53 -15.75 5.69 -22.54
C LEU A 53 -16.09 4.87 -23.80
N ASP A 54 -17.26 4.26 -23.84
CA ASP A 54 -17.72 3.48 -25.01
C ASP A 54 -17.82 4.34 -26.28
N TYR A 55 -18.36 5.55 -26.14
CA TYR A 55 -18.44 6.53 -27.22
C TYR A 55 -17.05 6.97 -27.69
N LEU A 56 -16.17 7.33 -26.75
CA LEU A 56 -14.81 7.76 -27.05
C LEU A 56 -14.00 6.69 -27.79
N ILE A 57 -14.08 5.44 -27.33
CA ILE A 57 -13.44 4.28 -27.95
C ILE A 57 -13.92 4.10 -29.39
N SER A 58 -15.24 4.24 -29.62
CA SER A 58 -15.87 4.08 -30.94
C SER A 58 -15.45 5.18 -31.90
N GLU A 59 -15.40 6.44 -31.46
CA GLU A 59 -14.95 7.54 -32.32
C GLU A 59 -13.44 7.47 -32.60
N CYS A 60 -12.62 7.02 -31.65
CA CYS A 60 -11.21 6.73 -31.89
C CYS A 60 -11.04 5.63 -32.96
N GLU A 61 -11.84 4.57 -32.90
CA GLU A 61 -11.83 3.51 -33.92
C GLU A 61 -12.22 4.05 -35.31
N ARG A 62 -13.27 4.86 -35.39
CA ARG A 62 -13.70 5.52 -36.64
C ARG A 62 -12.62 6.43 -37.23
N ALA A 63 -11.89 7.13 -36.37
CA ALA A 63 -10.77 7.99 -36.76
C ALA A 63 -9.48 7.19 -37.06
N GLY A 64 -9.49 5.86 -36.92
CA GLY A 64 -8.32 5.01 -37.10
C GLY A 64 -7.25 5.18 -36.02
N GLN A 65 -7.58 5.82 -34.90
CA GLN A 65 -6.66 6.12 -33.81
C GLN A 65 -6.55 4.97 -32.81
N LYS A 66 -5.36 4.84 -32.22
CA LYS A 66 -5.07 3.87 -31.17
C LYS A 66 -4.76 4.60 -29.86
N VAL A 67 -5.36 4.13 -28.77
CA VAL A 67 -5.32 4.77 -27.45
C VAL A 67 -4.54 3.89 -26.48
N TYR A 68 -3.74 4.54 -25.62
CA TYR A 68 -3.07 3.91 -24.49
C TYR A 68 -3.80 4.38 -23.24
N LEU A 69 -4.38 3.44 -22.50
CA LEU A 69 -5.14 3.73 -21.29
C LEU A 69 -4.28 3.46 -20.06
N PHE A 70 -4.16 4.46 -19.19
CA PHE A 70 -3.50 4.35 -17.89
C PHE A 70 -4.53 4.57 -16.78
N ILE A 71 -4.70 3.57 -15.92
CA ILE A 71 -5.55 3.66 -14.73
C ILE A 71 -4.64 3.51 -13.53
N ASP A 72 -4.52 4.57 -12.76
CA ASP A 72 -3.71 4.60 -11.55
C ASP A 72 -4.61 4.67 -10.32
N GLU A 73 -4.18 4.08 -9.20
CA GLU A 73 -4.94 3.91 -7.96
C GLU A 73 -6.28 3.18 -8.17
N TYR A 74 -6.27 2.10 -8.97
CA TYR A 74 -7.50 1.36 -9.31
C TYR A 74 -8.24 0.82 -8.07
N ASP A 75 -7.50 0.57 -6.99
CA ASP A 75 -7.95 0.09 -5.70
C ASP A 75 -8.35 1.20 -4.74
N HIS A 76 -8.34 2.47 -5.15
CA HIS A 76 -8.80 3.61 -4.35
C HIS A 76 -10.19 3.36 -3.76
N PHE A 77 -11.11 2.83 -4.57
CA PHE A 77 -12.46 2.47 -4.14
C PHE A 77 -12.45 1.38 -3.07
N THR A 78 -11.70 0.30 -3.30
CA THR A 78 -11.52 -0.80 -2.37
C THR A 78 -10.96 -0.32 -1.04
N ASN A 79 -9.96 0.55 -1.09
CA ASN A 79 -9.34 1.14 0.08
C ASN A 79 -10.35 1.92 0.93
N ALA A 80 -11.27 2.68 0.31
CA ALA A 80 -12.32 3.39 1.01
C ALA A 80 -13.35 2.45 1.67
N ILE A 81 -13.71 1.34 1.01
CA ILE A 81 -14.59 0.30 1.57
C ILE A 81 -13.92 -0.43 2.73
N LEU A 82 -12.64 -0.77 2.57
CA LEU A 82 -11.90 -1.48 3.60
C LEU A 82 -11.76 -0.66 4.89
N ALA A 83 -11.76 0.67 4.81
CA ALA A 83 -11.69 1.54 5.98
C ALA A 83 -12.96 1.52 6.86
N ASP A 84 -14.15 1.25 6.31
CA ASP A 84 -15.42 1.40 7.01
C ASP A 84 -16.12 0.04 7.31
N PRO A 85 -16.30 -0.36 8.58
CA PRO A 85 -16.96 -1.61 8.98
C PRO A 85 -18.39 -1.79 8.47
N GLU A 86 -19.17 -0.70 8.36
CA GLU A 86 -20.53 -0.74 7.83
C GLU A 86 -20.55 -0.82 6.30
N SER A 87 -19.41 -0.57 5.66
CA SER A 87 -19.31 -0.55 4.21
C SER A 87 -19.03 -1.93 3.61
N LEU A 88 -18.72 -2.96 4.40
CA LEU A 88 -18.65 -4.35 3.92
C LEU A 88 -20.03 -4.90 3.50
N HIS A 89 -21.10 -4.52 4.22
CA HIS A 89 -22.46 -4.83 3.78
C HIS A 89 -22.87 -4.03 2.53
N ARG A 90 -22.29 -2.83 2.36
CA ARG A 90 -22.51 -1.95 1.20
C ARG A 90 -21.68 -2.38 -0.02
N TYR A 91 -20.48 -2.92 0.19
CA TYR A 91 -19.66 -3.60 -0.82
C TYR A 91 -20.50 -4.65 -1.51
N THR A 92 -21.14 -5.53 -0.74
CA THR A 92 -22.00 -6.57 -1.30
C THR A 92 -23.11 -5.99 -2.18
N ASN A 93 -23.70 -4.84 -1.85
CA ASN A 93 -24.76 -4.26 -2.69
C ASN A 93 -24.23 -3.55 -3.96
N GLU A 94 -23.00 -3.04 -3.95
CA GLU A 94 -22.39 -2.33 -5.09
C GLU A 94 -21.49 -3.23 -5.96
N THR A 95 -21.01 -4.36 -5.42
CA THR A 95 -20.14 -5.34 -6.11
C THR A 95 -20.83 -6.69 -6.37
N HIS A 96 -21.75 -7.15 -5.52
CA HIS A 96 -22.64 -8.28 -5.86
C HIS A 96 -23.91 -7.80 -6.57
N GLY A 97 -23.81 -7.75 -7.90
CA GLY A 97 -24.88 -7.38 -8.84
C GLY A 97 -24.39 -6.26 -9.75
N GLU A 98 -24.16 -6.55 -11.04
CA GLU A 98 -23.85 -5.60 -12.13
C GLU A 98 -23.18 -4.25 -11.73
N GLY A 99 -22.16 -4.29 -10.88
CA GLY A 99 -21.57 -3.09 -10.30
C GLY A 99 -21.01 -2.12 -11.34
N TYR A 100 -21.19 -0.81 -11.13
CA TYR A 100 -20.82 0.24 -12.08
C TYR A 100 -19.35 0.19 -12.51
N LEU A 101 -18.45 -0.13 -11.57
CA LEU A 101 -17.02 -0.30 -11.85
C LEU A 101 -16.75 -1.51 -12.76
N ARG A 102 -17.49 -2.61 -12.57
CA ARG A 102 -17.41 -3.78 -13.47
C ARG A 102 -17.90 -3.41 -14.88
N ALA A 103 -18.96 -2.62 -15.00
CA ALA A 103 -19.43 -2.12 -16.29
C ALA A 103 -18.38 -1.25 -16.98
N PHE A 104 -17.68 -0.39 -16.24
CA PHE A 104 -16.57 0.41 -16.75
C PHE A 104 -15.42 -0.46 -17.29
N PHE A 105 -14.94 -1.42 -16.51
CA PHE A 105 -13.87 -2.32 -16.94
C PHE A 105 -14.28 -3.26 -18.08
N ASN A 106 -15.56 -3.64 -18.17
CA ASN A 106 -16.09 -4.35 -19.34
C ASN A 106 -15.95 -3.50 -20.62
N LYS A 107 -16.18 -2.18 -20.54
CA LYS A 107 -15.96 -1.26 -21.68
C LYS A 107 -14.50 -1.10 -22.02
N VAL A 108 -13.61 -1.04 -21.02
CA VAL A 108 -12.15 -1.08 -21.27
C VAL A 108 -11.78 -2.36 -22.02
N LYS A 109 -12.24 -3.52 -21.54
CA LYS A 109 -12.00 -4.81 -22.20
C LYS A 109 -12.52 -4.81 -23.64
N ALA A 110 -13.74 -4.36 -23.87
CA ALA A 110 -14.30 -4.24 -25.23
C ALA A 110 -13.42 -3.36 -26.13
N GLY A 111 -12.97 -2.21 -25.61
CA GLY A 111 -12.07 -1.31 -26.31
C GLY A 111 -10.71 -1.92 -26.67
N THR A 112 -10.22 -2.92 -25.92
CA THR A 112 -8.95 -3.59 -26.26
C THR A 112 -9.00 -4.39 -27.56
N TYR A 113 -10.21 -4.77 -28.00
CA TYR A 113 -10.43 -5.41 -29.29
C TYR A 113 -10.53 -4.41 -30.45
N SER A 114 -10.63 -3.11 -30.16
CA SER A 114 -10.77 -2.04 -31.16
C SER A 114 -9.66 -0.98 -31.06
N SER A 115 -9.89 0.13 -30.36
CA SER A 115 -9.02 1.31 -30.33
C SER A 115 -8.05 1.33 -29.16
N ILE A 116 -8.33 0.68 -28.02
CA ILE A 116 -7.37 0.60 -26.91
C ILE A 116 -6.27 -0.40 -27.27
N LYS A 117 -5.06 0.10 -27.53
CA LYS A 117 -3.92 -0.75 -27.92
C LYS A 117 -3.19 -1.34 -26.72
N ARG A 118 -3.11 -0.59 -25.63
CA ARG A 118 -2.47 -0.97 -24.37
C ARG A 118 -3.29 -0.42 -23.22
N CYS A 119 -3.46 -1.20 -22.17
CA CYS A 119 -4.00 -0.77 -20.90
C CYS A 119 -2.97 -1.11 -19.82
N PHE A 120 -2.63 -0.13 -18.98
CA PHE A 120 -1.74 -0.33 -17.84
C PHE A 120 -2.44 0.17 -16.58
N ILE A 121 -2.48 -0.69 -15.57
CA ILE A 121 -3.24 -0.46 -14.34
C ILE A 121 -2.28 -0.58 -13.16
N THR A 122 -2.31 0.41 -12.27
CA THR A 122 -1.50 0.46 -11.05
C THR A 122 -2.39 0.67 -9.82
N GLY A 123 -1.94 0.11 -8.69
CA GLY A 123 -2.61 0.18 -7.39
C GLY A 123 -1.94 -0.77 -6.40
N VAL A 124 -2.32 -0.68 -5.12
CA VAL A 124 -1.63 -1.37 -4.02
C VAL A 124 -2.42 -2.53 -3.42
N SER A 125 -3.73 -2.64 -3.61
CA SER A 125 -4.54 -3.68 -2.97
C SER A 125 -4.81 -4.87 -3.91
N PRO A 126 -4.68 -6.13 -3.43
CA PRO A 126 -5.11 -7.33 -4.16
C PRO A 126 -6.62 -7.64 -4.02
N VAL A 127 -7.35 -6.88 -3.19
CA VAL A 127 -8.69 -7.26 -2.68
C VAL A 127 -9.80 -7.16 -3.73
N THR A 128 -9.61 -6.37 -4.78
CA THR A 128 -10.63 -6.18 -5.84
C THR A 128 -10.37 -6.93 -7.12
N MET A 129 -9.24 -7.63 -7.22
CA MET A 129 -8.89 -8.33 -8.44
C MET A 129 -9.93 -9.40 -8.79
N ASP A 130 -10.42 -10.22 -7.86
CA ASP A 130 -11.32 -11.32 -8.23
C ASP A 130 -12.71 -10.84 -8.73
N ASP A 131 -13.30 -9.84 -8.06
CA ASP A 131 -14.62 -9.29 -8.44
C ASP A 131 -14.56 -8.45 -9.73
N LEU A 132 -13.47 -7.70 -9.96
CA LEU A 132 -13.25 -6.89 -11.18
C LEU A 132 -12.71 -7.70 -12.37
N THR A 133 -11.87 -8.72 -12.14
CA THR A 133 -11.28 -9.54 -13.21
C THR A 133 -12.29 -10.47 -13.87
N SER A 134 -13.45 -10.76 -13.27
CA SER A 134 -14.54 -11.41 -14.00
C SER A 134 -15.02 -10.56 -15.19
N GLY A 135 -14.94 -9.23 -15.10
CA GLY A 135 -15.18 -8.29 -16.21
C GLY A 135 -13.94 -8.00 -17.05
N PHE A 136 -12.76 -7.98 -16.44
CA PHE A 136 -11.46 -7.65 -17.06
C PHE A 136 -10.47 -8.82 -17.09
N ASN A 137 -10.91 -10.03 -17.47
CA ASN A 137 -10.07 -11.26 -17.38
C ASN A 137 -8.90 -11.35 -18.39
N ILE A 138 -8.54 -10.23 -19.02
CA ILE A 138 -7.49 -10.13 -20.03
C ILE A 138 -6.19 -9.53 -19.46
N GLY A 139 -6.20 -9.10 -18.20
CA GLY A 139 -5.03 -8.50 -17.54
C GLY A 139 -3.97 -9.55 -17.17
N THR A 140 -2.71 -9.18 -17.33
CA THR A 140 -1.56 -9.92 -16.79
C THR A 140 -1.06 -9.19 -15.53
N ASN A 141 -0.96 -9.89 -14.40
CA ASN A 141 -0.45 -9.31 -13.16
C ASN A 141 1.09 -9.43 -13.13
N TYR A 142 1.77 -8.29 -13.10
CA TYR A 142 3.24 -8.20 -13.07
C TYR A 142 3.82 -8.02 -11.67
N SER A 143 2.99 -7.89 -10.63
CA SER A 143 3.43 -7.46 -9.28
C SER A 143 4.43 -8.41 -8.62
N LEU A 144 4.42 -9.69 -9.00
CA LEU A 144 5.32 -10.73 -8.47
C LEU A 144 6.33 -11.21 -9.52
N THR A 145 6.39 -10.55 -10.68
CA THR A 145 7.26 -10.95 -11.80
C THR A 145 8.68 -10.39 -11.62
N PRO A 146 9.72 -11.20 -11.81
CA PRO A 146 11.11 -10.78 -11.59
C PRO A 146 11.54 -9.64 -12.52
N GLU A 147 10.99 -9.56 -13.74
CA GLU A 147 11.33 -8.54 -14.73
C GLU A 147 11.00 -7.12 -14.27
N PHE A 148 10.05 -6.98 -13.34
CA PHE A 148 9.61 -5.69 -12.80
C PHE A 148 10.12 -5.43 -11.38
N ASN A 149 10.87 -6.35 -10.76
CA ASN A 149 11.32 -6.22 -9.38
C ASN A 149 12.12 -4.93 -9.14
N GLN A 150 13.01 -4.57 -10.07
CA GLN A 150 13.85 -3.37 -9.97
C GLN A 150 13.10 -2.07 -10.30
N MET A 151 11.88 -2.15 -10.85
CA MET A 151 11.07 -0.96 -11.15
C MET A 151 10.28 -0.44 -9.93
N MET A 152 10.27 -1.20 -8.83
CA MET A 152 9.45 -0.90 -7.64
C MET A 152 10.14 -0.01 -6.60
N GLY A 153 11.43 0.29 -6.79
CA GLY A 153 12.22 1.09 -5.86
C GLY A 153 13.52 1.57 -6.51
N PHE A 154 14.47 2.00 -5.69
CA PHE A 154 15.83 2.29 -6.16
C PHE A 154 16.77 1.13 -5.83
N THR A 155 17.63 0.78 -6.77
CA THR A 155 18.79 -0.05 -6.53
C THR A 155 19.83 0.71 -5.69
N GLU A 156 20.72 -0.02 -4.98
CA GLU A 156 21.82 0.64 -4.26
C GLU A 156 22.71 1.47 -5.22
N GLU A 157 22.87 1.02 -6.47
CA GLU A 157 23.62 1.73 -7.51
C GLU A 157 23.00 3.09 -7.83
N GLU A 158 21.68 3.15 -8.07
CA GLU A 158 20.96 4.41 -8.31
C GLU A 158 21.02 5.36 -7.11
N VAL A 159 20.94 4.82 -5.87
CA VAL A 159 21.09 5.64 -4.65
C VAL A 159 22.51 6.20 -4.57
N ARG A 160 23.54 5.39 -4.86
CA ARG A 160 24.94 5.83 -4.87
C ARG A 160 25.20 6.88 -5.96
N GLU A 161 24.63 6.72 -7.15
CA GLU A 161 24.73 7.69 -8.23
C GLU A 161 24.13 9.05 -7.80
N MET A 162 22.93 9.01 -7.22
CA MET A 162 22.25 10.20 -6.70
C MET A 162 23.09 10.91 -5.63
N LEU A 163 23.61 10.17 -4.65
CA LEU A 163 24.47 10.74 -3.60
C LEU A 163 25.78 11.31 -4.17
N THR A 164 26.39 10.62 -5.13
CA THR A 164 27.62 11.07 -5.79
C THR A 164 27.38 12.39 -6.51
N TYR A 165 26.28 12.50 -7.26
CA TYR A 165 25.91 13.75 -7.92
C TYR A 165 25.81 14.91 -6.92
N TYR A 166 25.09 14.71 -5.80
CA TYR A 166 24.92 15.78 -4.81
C TYR A 166 26.18 16.08 -3.99
N SER A 167 27.10 15.12 -3.84
CA SER A 167 28.39 15.36 -3.20
C SER A 167 29.25 16.39 -3.93
N THR A 168 29.02 16.57 -5.25
CA THR A 168 29.74 17.55 -6.08
C THR A 168 29.08 18.93 -6.14
N THR A 169 27.81 19.04 -5.72
CA THR A 169 27.00 20.25 -5.89
C THR A 169 26.50 20.85 -4.57
N SER A 170 26.64 20.15 -3.45
CA SER A 170 26.07 20.52 -2.15
C SER A 170 27.03 20.25 -0.98
N PRO A 171 26.86 20.90 0.19
CA PRO A 171 27.65 20.60 1.38
C PRO A 171 27.49 19.13 1.81
N PHE A 172 28.59 18.38 1.76
CA PHE A 172 28.63 16.94 2.04
C PHE A 172 29.65 16.67 3.15
N ASN A 173 29.19 16.18 4.31
CA ASN A 173 30.03 15.95 5.49
C ASN A 173 30.34 14.46 5.71
N HIS A 174 29.79 13.57 4.90
CA HIS A 174 29.95 12.13 4.98
C HIS A 174 30.34 11.60 3.60
N THR A 175 31.01 10.45 3.54
CA THR A 175 31.21 9.74 2.27
C THR A 175 29.90 9.14 1.77
N VAL A 176 29.84 8.77 0.48
CA VAL A 176 28.69 8.04 -0.07
C VAL A 176 28.47 6.72 0.70
N ASP A 177 29.55 6.01 1.03
CA ASP A 177 29.48 4.77 1.80
C ASP A 177 28.88 4.97 3.20
N GLU A 178 29.29 6.02 3.91
CA GLU A 178 28.73 6.35 5.23
C GLU A 178 27.22 6.64 5.15
N LEU A 179 26.76 7.32 4.10
CA LEU A 179 25.34 7.58 3.91
C LEU A 179 24.54 6.33 3.54
N ILE A 180 25.12 5.43 2.73
CA ILE A 180 24.51 4.14 2.44
C ILE A 180 24.37 3.31 3.72
N GLU A 181 25.41 3.21 4.53
CA GLU A 181 25.35 2.48 5.82
C GLU A 181 24.28 3.04 6.77
N ILE A 182 24.07 4.36 6.76
CA ILE A 182 22.98 4.99 7.53
C ILE A 182 21.61 4.64 6.96
N MET A 183 21.43 4.68 5.63
CA MET A 183 20.13 4.49 4.97
C MET A 183 19.70 3.02 4.88
N LYS A 184 20.65 2.10 4.69
CA LYS A 184 20.40 0.68 4.43
C LYS A 184 19.45 0.01 5.44
N PRO A 185 19.66 0.10 6.77
CA PRO A 185 18.74 -0.53 7.72
C PRO A 185 17.35 0.12 7.78
N TRP A 186 17.21 1.36 7.29
CA TRP A 186 15.95 2.09 7.31
C TRP A 186 15.13 1.92 6.04
N TYR A 187 15.77 1.86 4.87
CA TYR A 187 15.07 2.04 3.60
C TYR A 187 15.22 0.88 2.61
N ASP A 188 16.20 0.00 2.78
CA ASP A 188 16.50 -1.12 1.89
C ASP A 188 15.72 -2.39 2.27
N ASN A 189 16.14 -3.53 1.70
CA ASN A 189 15.77 -4.91 1.99
C ASN A 189 14.44 -5.37 1.38
N TYR A 190 13.86 -4.60 0.45
CA TYR A 190 12.70 -5.05 -0.29
C TYR A 190 13.10 -6.01 -1.42
N CYS A 191 12.38 -7.13 -1.50
CA CYS A 191 12.33 -8.07 -2.60
C CYS A 191 10.86 -8.38 -2.94
N PHE A 192 10.48 -8.21 -4.21
CA PHE A 192 9.11 -8.29 -4.69
C PHE A 192 8.80 -9.52 -5.58
N ALA A 193 9.83 -10.29 -5.93
CA ALA A 193 9.67 -11.53 -6.67
C ALA A 193 10.50 -12.64 -6.02
N GLN A 194 9.93 -13.83 -5.86
CA GLN A 194 10.62 -14.93 -5.17
C GLN A 194 11.92 -15.33 -5.89
N GLU A 195 11.91 -15.25 -7.22
CA GLU A 195 13.07 -15.53 -8.07
C GLU A 195 14.22 -14.53 -7.89
N CYS A 196 13.92 -13.30 -7.44
CA CYS A 196 14.92 -12.26 -7.17
C CYS A 196 15.49 -12.33 -5.74
N TYR A 197 15.05 -13.27 -4.91
CA TYR A 197 15.57 -13.37 -3.55
C TYR A 197 17.05 -13.77 -3.55
N GLY A 198 17.87 -12.99 -2.84
CA GLY A 198 19.32 -13.14 -2.82
C GLY A 198 20.04 -12.32 -3.90
N GLU A 199 19.30 -11.59 -4.73
CA GLU A 199 19.84 -10.67 -5.73
C GLU A 199 19.77 -9.21 -5.24
N THR A 200 19.44 -8.27 -6.12
CA THR A 200 19.39 -6.83 -5.83
C THR A 200 18.18 -6.51 -4.97
N THR A 201 18.40 -5.93 -3.79
CA THR A 201 17.37 -5.41 -2.90
C THR A 201 16.99 -3.98 -3.29
N MET A 202 15.74 -3.64 -3.06
CA MET A 202 15.18 -2.34 -3.39
C MET A 202 15.11 -1.43 -2.17
N TYR A 203 15.51 -0.18 -2.37
CA TYR A 203 15.28 0.92 -1.46
C TYR A 203 13.89 1.54 -1.72
N ASN A 204 13.19 1.90 -0.65
CA ASN A 204 11.99 2.74 -0.75
C ASN A 204 12.37 4.12 -1.30
N SER A 205 11.95 4.40 -2.54
CA SER A 205 12.33 5.59 -3.28
C SER A 205 11.95 6.89 -2.56
N ASN A 206 10.74 6.96 -1.99
CA ASN A 206 10.28 8.15 -1.27
C ASN A 206 11.12 8.42 -0.01
N MET A 207 11.42 7.38 0.77
CA MET A 207 12.27 7.53 1.96
C MET A 207 13.72 7.93 1.61
N VAL A 208 14.29 7.41 0.53
CA VAL A 208 15.60 7.86 0.02
C VAL A 208 15.53 9.34 -0.37
N LEU A 209 14.52 9.75 -1.13
CA LEU A 209 14.36 11.16 -1.54
C LEU A 209 14.18 12.08 -0.33
N TYR A 210 13.42 11.66 0.69
CA TYR A 210 13.29 12.36 1.96
C TYR A 210 14.65 12.55 2.63
N PHE A 211 15.44 11.49 2.76
CA PHE A 211 16.75 11.54 3.38
C PHE A 211 17.69 12.49 2.62
N VAL A 212 17.82 12.29 1.31
CA VAL A 212 18.70 13.05 0.43
C VAL A 212 18.35 14.54 0.46
N LYS A 213 17.06 14.89 0.35
CA LYS A 213 16.57 16.27 0.46
C LYS A 213 16.99 16.92 1.79
N ASN A 214 16.73 16.25 2.92
CA ASN A 214 17.07 16.80 4.23
C ASN A 214 18.58 16.91 4.44
N TYR A 215 19.34 15.94 3.93
CA TYR A 215 20.78 15.93 4.01
C TYR A 215 21.40 17.10 3.26
N ILE A 216 21.00 17.32 2.00
CA ILE A 216 21.49 18.43 1.17
C ILE A 216 21.21 19.79 1.82
N MET A 217 20.06 19.96 2.44
CA MET A 217 19.69 21.23 3.08
C MET A 217 20.49 21.54 4.35
N ARG A 218 20.99 20.53 5.06
CA ARG A 218 21.56 20.69 6.41
C ARG A 218 23.01 20.21 6.55
N GLY A 219 23.55 19.52 5.54
CA GLY A 219 24.82 18.81 5.58
C GLY A 219 24.87 17.69 6.63
N LYS A 220 23.72 17.20 7.12
CA LYS A 220 23.62 16.22 8.20
C LYS A 220 22.45 15.29 7.95
N ALA A 221 22.56 14.03 8.39
CA ALA A 221 21.45 13.09 8.37
C ALA A 221 20.23 13.67 9.11
N PRO A 222 19.00 13.38 8.63
CA PRO A 222 17.80 13.86 9.29
C PRO A 222 17.68 13.25 10.69
N LEU A 223 17.22 14.06 11.66
CA LEU A 223 17.01 13.59 13.03
C LEU A 223 15.88 12.56 13.14
N LYS A 224 14.84 12.72 12.29
CA LYS A 224 13.77 11.74 12.11
C LYS A 224 14.05 11.00 10.81
N MET A 225 14.21 9.68 10.89
CA MET A 225 14.47 8.86 9.70
C MET A 225 13.17 8.47 8.96
N VAL A 226 12.01 8.64 9.60
CA VAL A 226 10.69 8.34 9.02
C VAL A 226 9.99 9.63 8.60
N GLU A 227 9.57 9.71 7.35
CA GLU A 227 8.67 10.78 6.90
C GLU A 227 7.24 10.55 7.40
N GLU A 228 6.63 11.59 7.98
CA GLU A 228 5.27 11.52 8.52
C GLU A 228 4.20 11.24 7.44
N ASN A 229 4.45 11.67 6.20
CA ASN A 229 3.52 11.51 5.06
C ASN A 229 3.48 10.09 4.46
N ILE A 230 4.46 9.23 4.76
CA ILE A 230 4.55 7.86 4.22
C ILE A 230 3.92 6.85 5.20
N ARG A 231 3.43 7.33 6.35
CA ARG A 231 2.73 6.49 7.32
C ARG A 231 1.51 5.88 6.66
N ILE A 232 1.43 4.56 6.68
CA ILE A 232 0.26 3.84 6.18
C ILE A 232 -0.97 4.37 6.91
N ASP A 233 -2.04 4.57 6.15
CA ASP A 233 -3.30 5.06 6.65
C ASP A 233 -3.72 4.26 7.89
N TYR A 234 -3.93 4.99 8.97
CA TYR A 234 -4.29 4.44 10.26
C TYR A 234 -5.61 3.66 10.20
N GLU A 235 -6.53 4.02 9.32
CA GLU A 235 -7.79 3.30 9.12
C GLU A 235 -7.56 1.95 8.44
N LYS A 236 -6.70 1.88 7.42
CA LYS A 236 -6.32 0.62 6.76
C LYS A 236 -5.70 -0.36 7.75
N LEU A 237 -4.79 0.13 8.59
CA LEU A 237 -4.16 -0.65 9.65
C LEU A 237 -5.15 -1.08 10.75
N ARG A 238 -6.08 -0.21 11.16
CA ARG A 238 -7.11 -0.58 12.13
C ARG A 238 -8.08 -1.62 11.56
N MET A 239 -8.43 -1.54 10.28
CA MET A 239 -9.16 -2.61 9.61
C MET A 239 -8.37 -3.91 9.66
N LEU A 240 -7.08 -3.89 9.30
CA LEU A 240 -6.23 -5.08 9.35
C LEU A 240 -6.23 -5.73 10.74
N ILE A 241 -6.11 -4.93 11.79
CA ILE A 241 -6.11 -5.43 13.17
C ILE A 241 -7.49 -5.93 13.61
N ARG A 242 -8.58 -5.25 13.23
CA ARG A 242 -9.95 -5.75 13.51
C ARG A 242 -10.14 -7.12 12.87
N LYS A 243 -9.70 -7.27 11.62
CA LYS A 243 -9.77 -8.55 10.90
C LYS A 243 -8.85 -9.60 11.50
N ASP A 244 -7.64 -9.22 11.92
CA ASP A 244 -6.69 -10.09 12.63
C ASP A 244 -7.25 -10.62 13.98
N LYS A 245 -8.16 -9.89 14.63
CA LYS A 245 -8.87 -10.35 15.84
C LYS A 245 -10.07 -11.27 15.55
N GLU A 246 -10.61 -11.29 14.33
CA GLU A 246 -11.71 -12.17 13.93
C GLU A 246 -11.24 -13.61 13.64
N PHE A 247 -9.93 -13.86 13.59
CA PHE A 247 -9.37 -15.20 13.38
C PHE A 247 -9.67 -16.08 14.60
N ALA A 248 -10.61 -17.00 14.42
CA ALA A 248 -11.21 -17.74 15.52
C ALA A 248 -10.22 -18.60 16.31
N HIS A 249 -9.13 -19.13 15.73
CA HIS A 249 -8.39 -20.25 16.34
C HIS A 249 -6.85 -20.30 16.22
N ASP A 250 -6.14 -19.31 15.68
CA ASP A 250 -4.66 -19.37 15.66
C ASP A 250 -4.02 -18.00 15.86
N ALA A 251 -2.80 -18.01 16.42
CA ALA A 251 -2.03 -16.82 16.77
C ALA A 251 -2.08 -15.75 15.67
N SER A 252 -2.55 -14.55 16.03
CA SER A 252 -2.53 -13.34 15.21
C SER A 252 -1.32 -13.32 14.28
N VAL A 253 -1.53 -13.10 12.98
CA VAL A 253 -0.45 -13.04 11.98
C VAL A 253 0.58 -12.00 12.41
N ILE A 254 0.09 -10.88 12.92
CA ILE A 254 0.91 -9.78 13.45
C ILE A 254 1.67 -10.21 14.71
N GLN A 255 1.03 -10.93 15.63
CA GLN A 255 1.69 -11.43 16.84
C GLN A 255 2.81 -12.44 16.50
N THR A 256 2.56 -13.34 15.55
CA THR A 256 3.56 -14.29 15.05
C THR A 256 4.74 -13.54 14.43
N LEU A 257 4.46 -12.55 13.57
CA LEU A 257 5.49 -11.71 12.95
C LEU A 257 6.35 -10.97 13.99
N VAL A 258 5.75 -10.40 15.03
CA VAL A 258 6.46 -9.66 16.09
C VAL A 258 7.28 -10.58 16.99
N SER A 259 6.80 -11.80 17.26
CA SER A 259 7.46 -12.75 18.17
C SER A 259 8.54 -13.60 17.50
N GLN A 260 8.28 -14.08 16.29
CA GLN A 260 9.16 -14.96 15.53
C GLN A 260 10.06 -14.20 14.54
N GLY A 261 9.69 -12.96 14.19
CA GLY A 261 10.41 -12.13 13.21
C GLY A 261 10.09 -12.44 11.76
N PHE A 262 9.31 -13.50 11.48
CA PHE A 262 8.87 -13.86 10.13
C PHE A 262 7.52 -14.58 10.15
N ILE A 263 6.89 -14.64 8.98
CA ILE A 263 5.74 -15.51 8.71
C ILE A 263 5.96 -16.30 7.42
N THR A 264 5.21 -17.38 7.24
CA THR A 264 5.14 -18.10 5.96
C THR A 264 3.74 -18.03 5.41
N GLY A 265 3.61 -17.94 4.09
CA GLY A 265 2.31 -17.90 3.43
C GLY A 265 2.46 -17.92 1.92
N GLU A 266 1.35 -18.18 1.25
CA GLU A 266 1.27 -18.12 -0.21
C GLU A 266 0.81 -16.72 -0.65
N LEU A 267 1.63 -16.02 -1.45
CA LEU A 267 1.25 -14.72 -2.00
C LEU A 267 0.20 -14.89 -3.09
N LYS A 268 -1.03 -14.45 -2.81
CA LYS A 268 -2.15 -14.46 -3.75
C LYS A 268 -2.10 -13.22 -4.66
N THR A 269 -2.43 -13.40 -5.92
CA THR A 269 -2.49 -12.31 -6.91
C THR A 269 -3.81 -11.53 -6.87
N GLY A 270 -4.82 -12.06 -6.19
CA GLY A 270 -6.12 -11.46 -5.98
C GLY A 270 -7.02 -12.33 -5.10
N PHE A 271 -7.93 -11.72 -4.36
CA PHE A 271 -8.96 -12.40 -3.55
C PHE A 271 -10.07 -11.41 -3.18
N PRO A 272 -11.32 -11.85 -2.95
CA PRO A 272 -12.42 -10.95 -2.58
C PRO A 272 -12.28 -10.40 -1.16
N ALA A 273 -12.90 -9.24 -0.89
CA ALA A 273 -12.90 -8.61 0.44
C ALA A 273 -13.44 -9.50 1.57
N SER A 274 -14.43 -10.35 1.26
CA SER A 274 -14.97 -11.34 2.20
C SER A 274 -13.93 -12.39 2.62
N GLY A 275 -12.89 -12.61 1.82
CA GLY A 275 -11.81 -13.57 2.06
C GLY A 275 -10.62 -13.01 2.83
N ILE A 276 -10.63 -11.75 3.29
CA ILE A 276 -9.50 -11.13 4.01
C ILE A 276 -9.13 -11.89 5.29
N THR A 277 -10.09 -12.54 5.93
CA THR A 277 -9.88 -13.37 7.13
C THR A 277 -9.24 -14.73 6.84
N ASN A 278 -8.85 -15.02 5.59
CA ASN A 278 -7.97 -16.14 5.30
C ASN A 278 -6.51 -15.73 5.60
N PRO A 279 -5.71 -16.56 6.30
CA PRO A 279 -4.33 -16.21 6.65
C PRO A 279 -3.44 -15.83 5.46
N ASP A 280 -3.48 -16.57 4.35
CA ASP A 280 -2.66 -16.28 3.17
C ASP A 280 -3.10 -14.98 2.48
N ASN A 281 -4.40 -14.69 2.46
CA ASN A 281 -4.94 -13.44 1.94
C ASN A 281 -4.50 -12.25 2.80
N PHE A 282 -4.53 -12.40 4.12
CA PHE A 282 -4.06 -11.37 5.05
C PHE A 282 -2.55 -11.12 4.91
N VAL A 283 -1.75 -12.19 4.83
CA VAL A 283 -0.30 -12.10 4.56
C VAL A 283 -0.03 -11.41 3.22
N SER A 284 -0.79 -11.74 2.18
CA SER A 284 -0.72 -11.08 0.88
C SER A 284 -1.02 -9.59 1.00
N LEU A 285 -2.08 -9.21 1.72
CA LEU A 285 -2.44 -7.81 1.94
C LEU A 285 -1.33 -7.01 2.61
N LEU A 286 -0.71 -7.57 3.65
CA LEU A 286 0.45 -6.95 4.32
C LEU A 286 1.64 -6.80 3.37
N TYR A 287 1.88 -7.79 2.51
CA TYR A 287 2.92 -7.75 1.49
C TYR A 287 2.68 -6.63 0.46
N TYR A 288 1.47 -6.53 -0.13
CA TYR A 288 1.21 -5.48 -1.12
C TYR A 288 1.16 -4.06 -0.52
N PHE A 289 0.84 -3.93 0.77
CA PHE A 289 0.97 -2.65 1.50
C PHE A 289 2.43 -2.29 1.83
N GLY A 290 3.41 -3.11 1.42
CA GLY A 290 4.82 -2.89 1.69
C GLY A 290 5.21 -3.13 3.15
N MET A 291 4.36 -3.78 3.95
CA MET A 291 4.65 -4.13 5.34
C MET A 291 5.49 -5.41 5.46
N LEU A 292 5.39 -6.29 4.46
CA LEU A 292 6.17 -7.51 4.36
C LEU A 292 6.97 -7.53 3.07
N THR A 293 8.07 -8.28 3.09
CA THR A 293 8.89 -8.53 1.93
C THR A 293 9.39 -9.98 1.91
N ILE A 294 9.73 -10.48 0.72
CA ILE A 294 10.23 -11.85 0.55
C ILE A 294 11.64 -11.95 1.12
N SER A 295 11.81 -12.89 2.05
CA SER A 295 13.08 -13.15 2.73
C SER A 295 13.53 -14.62 2.59
N GLY A 296 13.14 -15.26 1.48
CA GLY A 296 13.52 -16.63 1.13
C GLY A 296 12.43 -17.66 1.35
N THR A 297 12.84 -18.88 1.72
CA THR A 297 11.95 -20.05 1.87
C THR A 297 12.17 -20.70 3.23
N TYR A 298 11.07 -21.08 3.89
CA TYR A 298 11.07 -21.81 5.14
C TYR A 298 10.16 -23.03 5.02
N GLU A 299 10.72 -24.23 5.21
CA GLU A 299 9.98 -25.51 5.12
C GLU A 299 9.15 -25.64 3.83
N GLY A 300 9.70 -25.19 2.71
CA GLY A 300 9.04 -25.25 1.39
C GLY A 300 8.00 -24.16 1.13
N LYS A 301 7.77 -23.25 2.08
CA LYS A 301 6.87 -22.10 1.92
C LYS A 301 7.66 -20.79 1.81
N THR A 302 7.09 -19.81 1.13
CA THR A 302 7.66 -18.46 1.04
C THR A 302 7.76 -17.85 2.43
N LYS A 303 8.94 -17.39 2.78
CA LYS A 303 9.25 -16.71 4.04
C LYS A 303 9.13 -15.21 3.83
N LEU A 304 8.36 -14.54 4.68
CA LEU A 304 8.09 -13.11 4.63
C LEU A 304 8.49 -12.45 5.95
N THR A 305 9.13 -11.29 5.87
CA THR A 305 9.62 -10.53 7.03
C THR A 305 9.30 -9.05 6.91
N ILE A 306 9.42 -8.31 8.01
CA ILE A 306 9.40 -6.85 8.00
C ILE A 306 10.68 -6.38 7.30
N PRO A 307 10.60 -5.55 6.23
CA PRO A 307 11.75 -5.21 5.41
C PRO A 307 12.81 -4.40 6.17
N ASN A 308 12.39 -3.37 6.91
CA ASN A 308 13.31 -2.39 7.48
C ASN A 308 12.74 -1.68 8.71
N LEU A 309 13.57 -0.81 9.32
CA LEU A 309 13.23 -0.09 10.54
C LEU A 309 12.05 0.88 10.36
N VAL A 310 11.85 1.45 9.17
CA VAL A 310 10.70 2.33 8.89
C VAL A 310 9.40 1.57 9.08
N VAL A 311 9.28 0.40 8.44
CA VAL A 311 8.06 -0.43 8.54
C VAL A 311 7.91 -1.01 9.94
N GLN A 312 9.01 -1.37 10.59
CA GLN A 312 8.99 -1.86 11.96
C GLN A 312 8.48 -0.79 12.95
N GLU A 313 8.97 0.45 12.86
CA GLU A 313 8.53 1.56 13.70
C GLU A 313 7.05 1.87 13.49
N GLN A 314 6.61 1.85 12.23
CA GLN A 314 5.20 1.96 11.88
C GLN A 314 4.39 0.89 12.63
N LEU A 315 4.64 -0.39 12.35
CA LEU A 315 3.88 -1.51 12.91
C LEU A 315 3.84 -1.50 14.45
N TYR A 316 4.96 -1.17 15.12
CA TYR A 316 4.99 -1.02 16.58
C TYR A 316 4.21 0.16 17.11
N THR A 317 4.36 1.35 16.51
CA THR A 317 3.61 2.55 16.92
C THR A 317 2.11 2.29 16.85
N TYR A 318 1.66 1.57 15.80
CA TYR A 318 0.27 1.20 15.64
C TYR A 318 -0.21 0.17 16.68
N LEU A 319 0.57 -0.89 16.94
CA LEU A 319 0.26 -1.86 17.99
C LEU A 319 0.08 -1.18 19.35
N LEU A 320 1.01 -0.30 19.72
CA LEU A 320 0.94 0.46 20.98
C LEU A 320 -0.32 1.33 21.05
N ASN A 321 -0.70 2.02 19.97
CA ASN A 321 -1.93 2.80 19.92
C ASN A 321 -3.19 1.94 20.07
N THR A 322 -3.23 0.75 19.46
CA THR A 322 -4.37 -0.16 19.62
C THR A 322 -4.51 -0.70 21.05
N TYR A 323 -3.39 -0.90 21.76
CA TYR A 323 -3.43 -1.24 23.17
C TYR A 323 -3.95 -0.06 24.01
N ASN A 324 -3.51 1.17 23.72
CA ASN A 324 -4.02 2.36 24.41
C ASN A 324 -5.55 2.56 24.22
N GLU A 325 -6.11 2.26 23.04
CA GLU A 325 -7.57 2.32 22.78
C GLU A 325 -8.37 1.23 23.52
N ALA A 326 -7.71 0.15 23.96
CA ALA A 326 -8.32 -0.95 24.70
C ALA A 326 -8.22 -0.80 26.23
N ASP A 327 -8.02 0.43 26.74
CA ASP A 327 -7.76 0.74 28.16
C ASP A 327 -6.49 0.07 28.72
N LEU A 328 -5.60 -0.43 27.86
CA LEU A 328 -4.24 -0.86 28.21
C LEU A 328 -3.27 0.32 28.07
N SER A 329 -3.63 1.47 28.63
CA SER A 329 -2.81 2.67 28.48
C SER A 329 -1.47 2.52 29.20
N PHE A 330 -0.38 2.68 28.46
CA PHE A 330 0.92 2.99 29.05
C PHE A 330 1.18 4.47 28.85
N SER A 331 1.42 5.19 29.94
CA SER A 331 1.88 6.58 29.84
C SER A 331 3.25 6.58 29.15
N SER A 332 3.27 6.94 27.87
CA SER A 332 4.50 7.15 27.09
C SER A 332 5.42 8.16 27.77
N TYR A 333 4.82 9.12 28.48
CA TYR A 333 5.48 10.07 29.35
C TYR A 333 6.21 9.39 30.52
N GLU A 334 5.53 8.50 31.27
CA GLU A 334 6.16 7.77 32.38
C GLU A 334 7.30 6.87 31.90
N LYS A 335 7.13 6.16 30.79
CA LYS A 335 8.20 5.33 30.23
C LYS A 335 9.41 6.17 29.81
N SER A 336 9.20 7.35 29.23
CA SER A 336 10.26 8.27 28.83
C SER A 336 11.03 8.81 30.04
N GLU A 337 10.31 9.21 31.10
CA GLU A 337 10.87 9.65 32.39
C GLU A 337 11.69 8.53 33.05
N LEU A 338 11.14 7.30 33.10
CA LEU A 338 11.82 6.14 33.66
C LEU A 338 13.05 5.73 32.83
N SER A 339 12.99 5.82 31.50
CA SER A 339 14.13 5.55 30.61
C SER A 339 15.25 6.58 30.83
N SER A 340 14.89 7.85 30.98
CA SER A 340 15.85 8.92 31.29
C SER A 340 16.49 8.73 32.67
N ARG A 341 15.69 8.38 33.69
CA ARG A 341 16.20 8.09 35.04
C ARG A 341 17.10 6.85 35.07
N LEU A 342 16.77 5.80 34.33
CA LEU A 342 17.65 4.65 34.13
C LEU A 342 18.98 5.08 33.50
N ALA A 343 18.93 5.79 32.37
CA ALA A 343 20.12 6.14 31.58
C ALA A 343 21.06 7.11 32.31
N TYR A 344 20.52 8.12 32.98
CA TYR A 344 21.31 9.19 33.60
C TYR A 344 21.53 9.04 35.10
N ARG A 345 20.69 8.26 35.80
CA ARG A 345 20.74 8.11 37.27
C ARG A 345 20.89 6.66 37.74
N GLY A 346 20.90 5.68 36.82
CA GLY A 346 21.02 4.27 37.16
C GLY A 346 19.80 3.70 37.89
N ASP A 347 18.64 4.34 37.78
CA ASP A 347 17.40 3.96 38.48
C ASP A 347 16.69 2.77 37.79
N TRP A 348 17.35 1.62 37.78
CA TRP A 348 16.91 0.44 37.05
C TRP A 348 15.70 -0.25 37.69
N GLN A 349 15.55 -0.18 39.02
CA GLN A 349 14.46 -0.83 39.74
C GLN A 349 13.09 -0.26 39.35
N ALA A 350 12.97 1.06 39.25
CA ALA A 350 11.72 1.70 38.84
C ALA A 350 11.37 1.37 37.38
N TYR A 351 12.36 1.33 36.48
CA TYR A 351 12.16 1.00 35.07
C TYR A 351 11.74 -0.46 34.86
N PHE A 352 12.47 -1.42 35.44
CA PHE A 352 12.13 -2.84 35.31
C PHE A 352 10.89 -3.23 36.11
N GLY A 353 10.63 -2.57 37.25
CA GLY A 353 9.39 -2.73 38.01
C GLY A 353 8.17 -2.31 37.18
N TYR A 354 8.25 -1.16 36.51
CA TYR A 354 7.22 -0.72 35.55
C TYR A 354 7.01 -1.76 34.45
N ILE A 355 8.07 -2.25 33.80
CA ILE A 355 7.97 -3.30 32.77
C ILE A 355 7.31 -4.57 33.32
N ALA A 356 7.66 -5.01 34.52
CA ALA A 356 7.08 -6.19 35.15
C ALA A 356 5.58 -6.03 35.41
N ASP A 357 5.15 -4.87 35.91
CA ASP A 357 3.74 -4.55 36.13
C ASP A 357 2.95 -4.48 34.81
N CYS A 358 3.57 -3.94 33.75
CA CYS A 358 3.02 -3.97 32.40
C CYS A 358 2.79 -5.41 31.94
N LEU A 359 3.83 -6.26 32.03
CA LEU A 359 3.77 -7.66 31.62
C LEU A 359 2.71 -8.44 32.41
N LYS A 360 2.56 -8.17 33.70
CA LYS A 360 1.57 -8.82 34.57
C LYS A 360 0.14 -8.43 34.20
N THR A 361 -0.08 -7.15 33.91
CA THR A 361 -1.37 -6.65 33.41
C THR A 361 -1.73 -7.29 32.07
N TYR A 362 -0.75 -7.38 31.16
CA TYR A 362 -0.91 -8.04 29.86
C TYR A 362 -1.23 -9.52 29.96
N ALA A 363 -0.51 -10.27 30.80
CA ALA A 363 -0.77 -11.69 31.03
C ALA A 363 -2.20 -11.91 31.54
N SER A 364 -2.63 -11.11 32.51
CA SER A 364 -3.98 -11.20 33.10
C SER A 364 -5.11 -10.90 32.11
N GLN A 365 -4.89 -10.02 31.13
CA GLN A 365 -5.91 -9.73 30.10
C GLN A 365 -5.91 -10.71 28.94
N ARG A 366 -4.76 -11.33 28.62
CA ARG A 366 -4.68 -12.42 27.64
C ARG A 366 -5.54 -13.62 28.06
N ASP A 367 -5.56 -13.94 29.35
CA ASP A 367 -6.39 -15.02 29.91
C ASP A 367 -7.89 -14.68 29.80
N LYS A 368 -8.27 -13.41 30.02
CA LYS A 368 -9.65 -12.93 29.83
C LYS A 368 -10.13 -12.99 28.38
N GLN A 369 -9.27 -12.72 27.40
CA GLN A 369 -9.62 -12.77 25.97
C GLN A 369 -9.70 -14.21 25.43
N LYS A 370 -9.00 -15.16 26.04
CA LYS A 370 -9.03 -16.58 25.65
C LYS A 370 -10.21 -17.38 26.23
N GLY A 371 -11.01 -16.77 27.11
CA GLY A 371 -12.18 -17.44 27.69
C GLY A 371 -11.83 -18.65 28.56
N GLU A 372 -10.65 -18.69 29.17
CA GLU A 372 -10.32 -19.70 30.16
C GLU A 372 -10.81 -19.24 31.54
N PHE A 373 -11.95 -19.79 31.97
CA PHE A 373 -12.36 -19.92 33.37
C PHE A 373 -12.56 -21.39 33.70
#